data_AF-A0A3P7B9R8-F1
#
_entry.id   AF-A0A3P7B9R8-F1
#
_cell.length_a   1.000
_cell.length_b   1.000
_cell.length_c   1.000
_cell.angle_alpha   90.00
_cell.angle_beta   90.00
_cell.angle_gamma   90.00
#
_symmetry.space_group_name_H-M   'P 1'
#
loop_
_entity.id
_entity.type
_entity.pdbx_description
1 polymer ?
#
loop_
_entity_poly.entity_id
_entity_poly.type
_entity_poly.pdbx_seq_one_letter_code
_entity_poly.pdbx_strand_id
1 'polypeptide(L)'
;MKLFKPRQQAKRTDYLQWDEYFMSLAFLSAMRSKDPSTQVGACIVSQDNKIVSMGYNGMPVGLSDDDIPWTKNQEDVLQNKSFYVCHAELNAVINKNVLSLQDCRMYTTLFPCHECAKVIIQSGIKEIVYFDDKKANFCDEFTVKTQTKRENVMTWDEYFMSLAIVTSMRSKDPCMQVGACIVNAKNRVIALGYNGFPDGLSDEDLPWTKFQEDPLQNKNHYVIHAEQNAILNKNQMNLDQCRIYTTLFPCNECARYIIQSGIKEVIYLNAKSFEKTSYAASKIMLTKAKTLSKDWEEIYN
;
A
#
# COMPACT_ATOMS: atom_id res chain seq x y z
N MET A 1 37.44 -13.21 5.90
CA MET A 1 37.58 -11.76 5.64
C MET A 1 36.21 -11.23 5.23
N LYS A 2 35.43 -10.66 6.15
CA LYS A 2 34.11 -10.10 5.83
C LYS A 2 34.33 -8.86 4.96
N LEU A 3 33.92 -8.92 3.69
CA LEU A 3 33.83 -7.76 2.81
C LEU A 3 32.81 -6.80 3.43
N PHE A 4 33.28 -5.87 4.26
CA PHE A 4 32.49 -4.70 4.62
C PHE A 4 32.28 -3.92 3.32
N LYS A 5 31.10 -4.05 2.71
CA LYS A 5 30.66 -3.07 1.73
C LYS A 5 30.76 -1.70 2.42
N PRO A 6 31.50 -0.71 1.88
CA PRO A 6 31.51 0.62 2.47
C PRO A 6 30.06 1.08 2.58
N ARG A 7 29.66 1.54 3.78
CA ARG A 7 28.32 2.09 4.00
C ARG A 7 28.17 3.24 3.00
N GLN A 8 27.28 3.09 2.01
CA GLN A 8 27.04 4.13 1.02
C GLN A 8 26.64 5.42 1.75
N GLN A 9 27.36 6.49 1.46
CA GLN A 9 27.19 7.82 2.08
C GLN A 9 26.37 8.76 1.19
N ALA A 10 26.04 8.33 -0.03
CA ALA A 10 25.27 9.08 -1.01
C ALA A 10 23.86 8.50 -1.17
N LYS A 11 22.94 9.34 -1.67
CA LYS A 11 21.58 8.96 -2.08
C LYS A 11 21.59 7.68 -2.93
N ARG A 12 20.64 6.78 -2.68
CA ARG A 12 20.44 5.60 -3.53
C ARG A 12 19.99 5.98 -4.94
N THR A 13 20.43 5.21 -5.93
CA THR A 13 20.00 5.35 -7.33
C THR A 13 19.04 4.24 -7.76
N ASP A 14 18.97 3.15 -6.99
CA ASP A 14 18.19 1.93 -7.24
C ASP A 14 16.84 1.93 -6.49
N TYR A 15 16.26 3.11 -6.29
CA TYR A 15 14.91 3.27 -5.78
C TYR A 15 13.94 3.26 -6.97
N LEU A 16 12.69 2.84 -6.75
CA LEU A 16 11.66 2.82 -7.82
C LEU A 16 11.50 4.22 -8.48
N GLN A 17 10.71 4.41 -9.51
CA GLN A 17 10.19 5.74 -9.89
C GLN A 17 8.70 5.82 -9.55
N TRP A 18 8.11 7.03 -9.53
CA TRP A 18 6.73 7.21 -9.06
C TRP A 18 5.75 6.28 -9.77
N ASP A 19 5.83 6.22 -11.10
CA ASP A 19 4.94 5.39 -11.91
C ASP A 19 5.18 3.89 -11.66
N GLU A 20 6.44 3.46 -11.56
CA GLU A 20 6.80 2.07 -11.22
C GLU A 20 6.25 1.67 -9.85
N TYR A 21 6.35 2.58 -8.87
CA TYR A 21 5.83 2.36 -7.53
C TYR A 21 4.31 2.24 -7.54
N PHE A 22 3.60 3.20 -8.11
CA PHE A 22 2.14 3.18 -8.12
C PHE A 22 1.57 2.02 -8.95
N MET A 23 2.21 1.67 -10.06
CA MET A 23 1.83 0.47 -10.81
C MET A 23 2.10 -0.81 -10.02
N SER A 24 3.22 -0.90 -9.28
CA SER A 24 3.50 -2.04 -8.40
C SER A 24 2.43 -2.22 -7.31
N LEU A 25 1.91 -1.11 -6.76
CA LEU A 25 0.80 -1.14 -5.82
C LEU A 25 -0.50 -1.65 -6.47
N ALA A 26 -0.79 -1.25 -7.71
CA ALA A 26 -1.92 -1.78 -8.46
C ALA A 26 -1.79 -3.29 -8.69
N PHE A 27 -0.61 -3.79 -9.05
CA PHE A 27 -0.35 -5.23 -9.18
C PHE A 27 -0.50 -6.00 -7.86
N LEU A 28 0.00 -5.45 -6.74
CA LEU A 28 -0.22 -6.05 -5.42
C LEU A 28 -1.71 -6.11 -5.07
N SER A 29 -2.48 -5.08 -5.45
CA SER A 29 -3.94 -5.09 -5.26
C SER A 29 -4.59 -6.21 -6.07
N ALA A 30 -4.18 -6.42 -7.32
CA ALA A 30 -4.70 -7.49 -8.17
C ALA A 30 -4.52 -8.88 -7.53
N MET A 31 -3.48 -9.10 -6.73
CA MET A 31 -3.23 -10.37 -6.03
C MET A 31 -4.31 -10.73 -4.99
N ARG A 32 -5.16 -9.78 -4.60
CA ARG A 32 -6.34 -10.00 -3.73
C ARG A 32 -7.59 -10.43 -4.50
N SER A 33 -7.58 -10.36 -5.83
CA SER A 33 -8.73 -10.77 -6.65
C SER A 33 -8.95 -12.29 -6.59
N LYS A 34 -10.19 -12.67 -6.29
CA LYS A 34 -10.67 -14.07 -6.29
C LYS A 34 -11.16 -14.52 -7.66
N ASP A 35 -11.21 -13.62 -8.64
CA ASP A 35 -11.64 -13.96 -9.99
C ASP A 35 -10.66 -14.99 -10.59
N PRO A 36 -11.13 -16.11 -11.17
CA PRO A 36 -10.25 -17.15 -11.73
C PRO A 36 -9.65 -16.81 -13.10
N SER A 37 -10.26 -15.90 -13.86
CA SER A 37 -9.83 -15.56 -15.22
C SER A 37 -9.06 -14.26 -15.32
N THR A 38 -9.41 -13.26 -14.51
CA THR A 38 -8.85 -11.92 -14.68
C THR A 38 -8.66 -11.26 -13.33
N GLN A 39 -7.42 -10.99 -12.97
CA GLN A 39 -7.07 -10.28 -11.74
C GLN A 39 -6.62 -8.87 -12.12
N VAL A 40 -7.46 -7.89 -11.79
CA VAL A 40 -7.20 -6.47 -12.04
C VAL A 40 -7.06 -5.77 -10.70
N GLY A 41 -6.08 -4.87 -10.63
CA GLY A 41 -5.89 -3.98 -9.49
C GLY A 41 -5.79 -2.53 -9.95
N ALA A 42 -6.15 -1.62 -9.07
CA ALA A 42 -6.14 -0.19 -9.30
C ALA A 42 -5.60 0.55 -8.07
N CYS A 43 -4.88 1.65 -8.31
CA CYS A 43 -4.34 2.55 -7.30
C CYS A 43 -4.68 4.00 -7.72
N ILE A 44 -5.32 4.76 -6.84
CA ILE A 44 -5.61 6.18 -7.07
C ILE A 44 -4.66 7.01 -6.22
N VAL A 45 -4.06 8.02 -6.85
CA VAL A 45 -3.09 8.92 -6.23
C VAL A 45 -3.44 10.38 -6.46
N SER A 46 -3.15 11.21 -5.47
CA SER A 46 -3.32 12.66 -5.58
C SER A 46 -2.23 13.30 -6.47
N GLN A 47 -2.40 14.59 -6.75
CA GLN A 47 -1.37 15.41 -7.41
C GLN A 47 -0.06 15.44 -6.61
N ASP A 48 -0.16 15.39 -5.27
CA ASP A 48 0.99 15.36 -4.36
C ASP A 48 1.61 13.97 -4.18
N ASN A 49 1.31 13.01 -5.06
CA ASN A 49 1.82 11.63 -4.98
C ASN A 49 1.41 10.87 -3.69
N LYS A 50 0.29 11.24 -3.06
CA LYS A 50 -0.25 10.54 -1.88
C LYS A 50 -1.28 9.50 -2.31
N ILE A 51 -1.25 8.33 -1.65
CA ILE A 51 -2.22 7.25 -1.92
C ILE A 51 -3.60 7.68 -1.42
N VAL A 52 -4.58 7.64 -2.31
CA VAL A 52 -5.97 7.99 -2.03
C VAL A 52 -6.85 6.75 -1.88
N SER A 53 -6.63 5.75 -2.73
CA SER A 53 -7.34 4.48 -2.61
C SER A 53 -6.65 3.36 -3.37
N MET A 54 -7.07 2.15 -3.03
CA MET A 54 -6.66 0.90 -3.66
C MET A 54 -7.92 0.11 -4.01
N GLY A 55 -7.90 -0.60 -5.13
CA GLY A 55 -9.01 -1.41 -5.60
C GLY A 55 -8.52 -2.68 -6.28
N TYR A 56 -9.35 -3.70 -6.25
CA TYR A 56 -9.18 -4.93 -7.01
C TYR A 56 -10.56 -5.46 -7.40
N ASN A 57 -10.65 -6.24 -8.48
CA ASN A 57 -11.93 -6.77 -8.91
C ASN A 57 -12.40 -7.91 -7.98
N GLY A 58 -13.70 -7.94 -7.69
CA GLY A 58 -14.30 -8.94 -6.81
C GLY A 58 -15.78 -8.69 -6.57
N MET A 59 -16.41 -9.54 -5.76
CA MET A 59 -17.82 -9.39 -5.42
C MET A 59 -18.08 -8.13 -4.57
N PRO A 60 -19.30 -7.57 -4.60
CA PRO A 60 -19.65 -6.39 -3.82
C PRO A 60 -19.50 -6.64 -2.32
N VAL A 61 -19.20 -5.58 -1.57
CA VAL A 61 -19.05 -5.65 -0.11
C VAL A 61 -20.35 -6.16 0.53
N GLY A 62 -20.24 -7.14 1.41
CA GLY A 62 -21.37 -7.74 2.13
C GLY A 62 -21.98 -8.97 1.43
N LEU A 63 -21.49 -9.31 0.24
CA LEU A 63 -21.89 -10.52 -0.47
C LEU A 63 -20.85 -11.63 -0.27
N SER A 64 -21.31 -12.83 0.10
CA SER A 64 -20.44 -14.00 0.18
C SER A 64 -19.99 -14.41 -1.22
N ASP A 65 -18.69 -14.65 -1.39
CA ASP A 65 -18.16 -15.20 -2.64
C ASP A 65 -18.48 -16.69 -2.84
N ASP A 66 -19.05 -17.37 -1.84
CA ASP A 66 -19.53 -18.75 -1.95
C ASP A 66 -20.98 -18.84 -2.46
N ASP A 67 -21.74 -17.76 -2.30
CA ASP A 67 -23.16 -17.73 -2.66
C ASP A 67 -23.40 -17.29 -4.12
N ILE A 68 -22.35 -16.84 -4.81
CA ILE A 68 -22.42 -16.20 -6.12
C ILE A 68 -21.53 -16.93 -7.13
N PRO A 69 -22.02 -17.14 -8.37
CA PRO A 69 -21.27 -17.84 -9.41
C PRO A 69 -19.99 -17.12 -9.83
N TRP A 70 -18.92 -17.89 -9.97
CA TRP A 70 -17.64 -17.47 -10.59
C TRP A 70 -17.50 -17.90 -12.05
N THR A 71 -18.57 -18.49 -12.60
CA THR A 71 -18.65 -19.00 -13.97
C THR A 71 -18.97 -17.88 -14.96
N LYS A 72 -18.68 -18.12 -16.25
CA LYS A 72 -19.13 -17.29 -17.37
C LYS A 72 -20.19 -18.06 -18.17
N ASN A 73 -21.34 -18.35 -17.55
CA ASN A 73 -22.44 -19.03 -18.23
C ASN A 73 -23.12 -18.07 -19.22
N GLN A 74 -23.36 -18.51 -20.45
CA GLN A 74 -24.08 -17.72 -21.47
C GLN A 74 -25.56 -18.09 -21.58
N GLU A 75 -25.96 -19.29 -21.13
CA GLU A 75 -27.34 -19.77 -21.20
C GLU A 75 -28.19 -19.17 -20.08
N ASP A 76 -27.64 -19.09 -18.87
CA ASP A 76 -28.24 -18.38 -17.74
C ASP A 76 -27.34 -17.21 -17.33
N VAL A 77 -27.81 -15.99 -17.63
CA VAL A 77 -27.12 -14.74 -17.31
C VAL A 77 -26.93 -14.54 -15.80
N LEU A 78 -27.82 -15.09 -14.97
CA LEU A 78 -27.70 -15.04 -13.51
C LEU A 78 -26.64 -16.01 -12.99
N GLN A 79 -26.22 -16.98 -13.81
CA GLN A 79 -25.07 -17.87 -13.55
C GLN A 79 -23.75 -17.32 -14.11
N ASN A 80 -23.71 -16.02 -14.43
CA ASN A 80 -22.55 -15.34 -14.97
C ASN A 80 -22.00 -14.32 -13.97
N LYS A 81 -20.75 -14.51 -13.54
CA LYS A 81 -20.05 -13.63 -12.60
C LYS A 81 -20.04 -12.16 -13.04
N SER A 82 -20.07 -11.90 -14.34
CA SER A 82 -19.90 -10.56 -14.92
C SER A 82 -21.01 -9.59 -14.49
N PHE A 83 -22.16 -10.10 -14.04
CA PHE A 83 -23.25 -9.30 -13.49
C PHE A 83 -23.03 -8.85 -12.05
N TYR A 84 -22.12 -9.53 -11.33
CA TYR A 84 -21.92 -9.32 -9.89
C TYR A 84 -20.55 -8.71 -9.58
N VAL A 85 -19.51 -9.06 -10.34
CA VAL A 85 -18.15 -8.60 -10.08
C VAL A 85 -18.04 -7.09 -10.28
N CYS A 86 -17.66 -6.38 -9.22
CA CYS A 86 -17.21 -5.00 -9.30
C CYS A 86 -15.77 -4.96 -9.81
N HIS A 87 -15.51 -4.05 -10.76
CA HIS A 87 -14.18 -3.82 -11.31
C HIS A 87 -13.25 -3.12 -10.32
N ALA A 88 -11.94 -3.25 -10.55
CA ALA A 88 -10.92 -2.69 -9.66
C ALA A 88 -11.00 -1.16 -9.58
N GLU A 89 -11.22 -0.51 -10.71
CA GLU A 89 -11.33 0.94 -10.88
C GLU A 89 -12.54 1.48 -10.12
N LEU A 90 -13.70 0.83 -10.28
CA LEU A 90 -14.92 1.16 -9.55
C LEU A 90 -14.69 1.03 -8.03
N ASN A 91 -14.09 -0.08 -7.60
CA ASN A 91 -13.79 -0.31 -6.19
C ASN A 91 -12.81 0.73 -5.63
N ALA A 92 -11.79 1.13 -6.39
CA ALA A 92 -10.86 2.18 -5.97
C ALA A 92 -11.58 3.54 -5.82
N VAL A 93 -12.48 3.91 -6.73
CA VAL A 93 -13.25 5.16 -6.65
C VAL A 93 -14.18 5.17 -5.43
N ILE A 94 -14.89 4.07 -5.17
CA ILE A 94 -15.84 3.97 -4.05
C ILE A 94 -15.11 3.94 -2.69
N ASN A 95 -13.92 3.33 -2.63
CA ASN A 95 -13.17 3.15 -1.39
C ASN A 95 -12.23 4.32 -1.06
N LYS A 96 -12.36 5.47 -1.73
CA LYS A 96 -11.52 6.64 -1.51
C LYS A 96 -11.51 7.12 -0.06
N ASN A 97 -10.35 7.58 0.38
CA ASN A 97 -10.13 8.16 1.71
C ASN A 97 -10.20 9.71 1.72
N VAL A 98 -10.62 10.32 0.61
CA VAL A 98 -10.78 11.77 0.42
C VAL A 98 -12.20 12.11 -0.01
N LEU A 99 -12.59 13.37 0.16
CA LEU A 99 -13.88 13.86 -0.30
C LEU A 99 -13.98 13.89 -1.84
N SER A 100 -12.92 14.37 -2.51
CA SER A 100 -12.90 14.57 -3.96
C SER A 100 -11.74 13.83 -4.62
N LEU A 101 -11.98 13.24 -5.79
CA LEU A 101 -10.95 12.66 -6.67
C LEU A 101 -10.55 13.62 -7.79
N GLN A 102 -10.95 14.88 -7.69
CA GLN A 102 -10.61 15.91 -8.67
C GLN A 102 -9.10 15.97 -8.88
N ASP A 103 -8.70 15.91 -10.14
CA ASP A 103 -7.31 15.95 -10.60
C ASP A 103 -6.39 14.84 -10.07
N CYS A 104 -6.97 13.79 -9.48
CA CYS A 104 -6.24 12.58 -9.16
C CYS A 104 -5.87 11.82 -10.43
N ARG A 105 -4.92 10.88 -10.27
CA ARG A 105 -4.47 9.95 -11.31
C ARG A 105 -4.77 8.52 -10.87
N MET A 106 -5.15 7.68 -11.82
CA MET A 106 -5.41 6.26 -11.57
C MET A 106 -4.38 5.39 -12.30
N TYR A 107 -3.74 4.50 -11.55
CA TYR A 107 -2.94 3.40 -12.08
C TYR A 107 -3.79 2.15 -12.08
N THR A 108 -3.87 1.43 -13.21
CA THR A 108 -4.61 0.17 -13.30
C THR A 108 -3.81 -0.88 -14.07
N THR A 109 -3.91 -2.14 -13.67
CA THR A 109 -3.17 -3.22 -14.35
C THR A 109 -3.73 -3.54 -15.73
N LEU A 110 -4.95 -3.12 -16.05
CA LEU A 110 -5.62 -3.35 -17.32
C LEU A 110 -6.40 -2.11 -17.75
N PHE A 111 -6.43 -1.81 -19.04
CA PHE A 111 -7.19 -0.69 -19.59
C PHE A 111 -8.67 -0.71 -19.14
N PRO A 112 -9.23 0.40 -18.62
CA PRO A 112 -10.59 0.43 -18.10
C PRO A 112 -11.66 0.17 -19.16
N CYS A 113 -12.70 -0.59 -18.81
CA CYS A 113 -13.87 -0.76 -19.68
C CYS A 113 -14.72 0.52 -19.75
N HIS A 114 -15.70 0.56 -20.67
CA HIS A 114 -16.57 1.71 -20.85
C HIS A 114 -17.36 2.13 -19.59
N GLU A 115 -17.82 1.17 -18.77
CA GLU A 115 -18.48 1.48 -17.50
C GLU A 115 -17.52 2.10 -16.49
N CYS A 116 -16.29 1.59 -16.38
CA CYS A 116 -15.27 2.18 -15.53
C CYS A 116 -14.85 3.56 -16.03
N ALA A 117 -14.72 3.75 -17.35
CA ALA A 117 -14.40 5.04 -17.94
C ALA A 117 -15.44 6.12 -17.57
N LYS A 118 -16.75 5.78 -17.63
CA LYS A 118 -17.83 6.69 -17.18
C LYS A 118 -17.63 7.10 -15.72
N VAL A 119 -17.35 6.15 -14.83
CA VAL A 119 -17.15 6.40 -13.40
C VAL A 119 -15.89 7.24 -13.15
N ILE A 120 -14.79 6.92 -13.83
CA ILE A 120 -13.52 7.65 -13.71
C ILE A 120 -13.73 9.13 -14.12
N ILE A 121 -14.36 9.37 -15.27
CA ILE A 121 -14.66 10.72 -15.77
C ILE A 121 -15.55 11.48 -14.76
N GLN A 122 -16.65 10.87 -14.31
CA GLN A 122 -17.54 11.53 -13.34
C GLN A 122 -16.93 11.73 -11.97
N SER A 123 -15.91 10.95 -11.60
CA SER A 123 -15.20 11.12 -10.34
C SER A 123 -14.20 12.30 -10.34
N GLY A 124 -13.86 12.85 -11.51
CA GLY A 124 -12.93 13.96 -11.65
C GLY A 124 -11.46 13.57 -11.82
N ILE A 125 -11.16 12.28 -11.95
CA ILE A 125 -9.81 11.76 -12.25
C ILE A 125 -9.41 12.23 -13.65
N LYS A 126 -8.18 12.75 -13.78
CA LYS A 126 -7.71 13.41 -15.02
C LYS A 126 -6.72 12.59 -15.83
N GLU A 127 -6.07 11.63 -15.21
CA GLU A 127 -5.07 10.80 -15.87
C GLU A 127 -5.26 9.34 -15.51
N ILE A 128 -5.10 8.47 -16.50
CA ILE A 128 -5.12 7.02 -16.33
C ILE A 128 -3.81 6.48 -16.89
N VAL A 129 -3.06 5.78 -16.06
CA VAL A 129 -1.86 5.04 -16.44
C VAL A 129 -2.20 3.55 -16.35
N TYR A 130 -2.04 2.82 -17.44
CA TYR A 130 -2.36 1.38 -17.49
C TYR A 130 -1.18 0.56 -17.97
N PHE A 131 -1.10 -0.70 -17.51
CA PHE A 131 -0.01 -1.60 -17.88
C PHE A 131 -0.29 -2.40 -19.15
N ASP A 132 -1.53 -2.88 -19.31
CA ASP A 132 -1.91 -3.78 -20.41
C ASP A 132 -3.22 -3.29 -21.06
N ASP A 133 -3.34 -3.45 -22.37
CA ASP A 133 -4.53 -3.14 -23.17
C ASP A 133 -5.03 -4.35 -23.98
N LYS A 134 -4.61 -5.58 -23.66
CA LYS A 134 -4.98 -6.81 -24.39
C LYS A 134 -6.48 -7.00 -24.69
N LYS A 135 -7.39 -6.29 -24.01
CA LYS A 135 -8.82 -6.28 -24.32
C LYS A 135 -9.24 -5.33 -25.46
N ALA A 136 -8.37 -4.45 -25.93
CA ALA A 136 -8.63 -3.53 -27.04
C ALA A 136 -8.65 -4.24 -28.40
N ASN A 137 -7.96 -5.39 -28.52
CA ASN A 137 -7.75 -6.11 -29.79
C ASN A 137 -8.37 -7.52 -29.84
N PHE A 138 -9.19 -7.91 -28.87
CA PHE A 138 -9.77 -9.25 -28.80
C PHE A 138 -11.30 -9.23 -28.76
N CYS A 139 -11.92 -9.79 -29.81
CA CYS A 139 -13.23 -10.43 -29.69
C CYS A 139 -13.01 -11.72 -28.89
N ASP A 140 -13.58 -11.83 -27.69
CA ASP A 140 -13.45 -13.02 -26.85
C ASP A 140 -13.94 -14.26 -27.62
N GLU A 141 -13.05 -15.24 -27.89
CA GLU A 141 -13.48 -16.63 -28.11
C GLU A 141 -13.94 -17.18 -26.76
N PHE A 142 -15.25 -17.13 -26.54
CA PHE A 142 -15.88 -17.64 -25.33
C PHE A 142 -15.81 -19.17 -25.27
N THR A 143 -14.76 -19.71 -24.66
CA THR A 143 -14.80 -21.09 -24.18
C THR A 143 -15.48 -21.11 -22.81
N VAL A 144 -16.61 -21.82 -22.70
CA VAL A 144 -17.25 -22.14 -21.42
C VAL A 144 -16.28 -23.02 -20.64
N LYS A 145 -15.49 -22.40 -19.77
CA LYS A 145 -14.70 -23.10 -18.76
C LYS A 145 -15.48 -23.00 -17.46
N THR A 146 -15.86 -24.14 -16.89
CA THR A 146 -16.26 -24.23 -15.48
C THR A 146 -15.06 -23.79 -14.65
N GLN A 147 -15.10 -22.58 -14.12
CA GLN A 147 -14.05 -22.02 -13.28
C GLN A 147 -14.62 -21.78 -11.89
N THR A 148 -13.93 -22.31 -10.89
CA THR A 148 -14.18 -22.02 -9.48
C THR A 148 -13.42 -20.76 -9.07
N LYS A 149 -13.79 -20.14 -7.95
CA LYS A 149 -13.02 -19.02 -7.40
C LYS A 149 -11.55 -19.41 -7.17
N ARG A 150 -10.66 -18.42 -7.20
CA ARG A 150 -9.26 -18.61 -6.85
C ARG A 150 -9.13 -18.76 -5.32
N GLU A 151 -8.54 -19.87 -4.87
CA GLU A 151 -8.32 -20.13 -3.43
C GLU A 151 -6.96 -19.61 -2.92
N ASN A 152 -5.91 -19.68 -3.75
CA ASN A 152 -4.56 -19.20 -3.40
C ASN A 152 -4.45 -17.68 -3.59
N VAL A 153 -5.24 -16.95 -2.80
CA VAL A 153 -5.27 -15.47 -2.77
C VAL A 153 -4.53 -14.99 -1.54
N MET A 154 -3.76 -13.93 -1.70
CA MET A 154 -3.00 -13.31 -0.62
C MET A 154 -3.92 -12.98 0.57
N THR A 155 -3.52 -13.34 1.78
CA THR A 155 -4.22 -12.95 3.01
C THR A 155 -4.15 -11.43 3.20
N TRP A 156 -4.98 -10.89 4.09
CA TRP A 156 -4.97 -9.45 4.36
C TRP A 156 -3.63 -8.98 4.93
N ASP A 157 -3.07 -9.71 5.90
CA ASP A 157 -1.79 -9.38 6.50
C ASP A 157 -0.65 -9.45 5.48
N GLU A 158 -0.59 -10.50 4.63
CA GLU A 158 0.41 -10.60 3.54
C GLU A 158 0.32 -9.42 2.59
N TYR A 159 -0.91 -9.03 2.23
CA TYR A 159 -1.13 -7.90 1.35
C TYR A 159 -0.65 -6.59 1.96
N PHE A 160 -1.04 -6.29 3.20
CA PHE A 160 -0.67 -5.04 3.84
C PHE A 160 0.82 -4.95 4.16
N MET A 161 1.44 -6.06 4.55
CA MET A 161 2.89 -6.11 4.72
C MET A 161 3.62 -5.97 3.37
N SER A 162 3.13 -6.60 2.30
CA SER A 162 3.70 -6.44 0.95
C SER A 162 3.64 -4.99 0.47
N LEU A 163 2.55 -4.26 0.75
CA LEU A 163 2.47 -2.83 0.48
C LEU A 163 3.52 -2.02 1.26
N ALA A 164 3.77 -2.37 2.53
CA ALA A 164 4.82 -1.74 3.34
C ALA A 164 6.23 -2.08 2.83
N ILE A 165 6.44 -3.29 2.29
CA ILE A 165 7.72 -3.69 1.68
C ILE A 165 7.98 -2.94 0.38
N VAL A 166 7.04 -2.93 -0.57
CA VAL A 166 7.17 -2.19 -1.84
C VAL A 166 7.26 -0.68 -1.59
N THR A 167 6.38 -0.18 -0.72
CA THR A 167 6.65 0.82 0.33
C THR A 167 8.08 1.34 0.44
N SER A 168 8.88 0.56 1.18
CA SER A 168 10.25 0.84 1.54
C SER A 168 11.20 0.98 0.34
N MET A 169 10.90 0.33 -0.80
CA MET A 169 11.73 0.42 -2.02
C MET A 169 11.70 1.83 -2.63
N ARG A 170 10.77 2.69 -2.18
CA ARG A 170 10.79 4.12 -2.50
C ARG A 170 11.89 4.90 -1.82
N SER A 171 12.35 4.45 -0.65
CA SER A 171 13.29 5.18 0.19
C SER A 171 14.65 5.36 -0.50
N LYS A 172 15.10 6.60 -0.51
CA LYS A 172 16.40 7.03 -1.04
C LYS A 172 17.54 6.90 -0.03
N ASP A 173 17.23 6.53 1.21
CA ASP A 173 18.20 6.38 2.28
C ASP A 173 19.18 5.23 1.94
N PRO A 174 20.50 5.45 1.94
CA PRO A 174 21.48 4.41 1.60
C PRO A 174 21.73 3.35 2.67
N CYS A 175 21.25 3.58 3.89
CA CYS A 175 21.51 2.72 5.04
C CYS A 175 20.29 1.89 5.42
N MET A 176 19.10 2.47 5.40
CA MET A 176 17.90 1.82 5.93
C MET A 176 16.67 2.23 5.13
N GLN A 177 15.97 1.22 4.60
CA GLN A 177 14.72 1.39 3.86
C GLN A 177 13.59 0.84 4.71
N VAL A 178 12.76 1.72 5.23
CA VAL A 178 11.58 1.39 6.01
C VAL A 178 10.35 1.83 5.24
N GLY A 179 9.32 0.99 5.25
CA GLY A 179 8.01 1.32 4.71
C GLY A 179 6.93 0.98 5.71
N ALA A 180 5.83 1.72 5.63
CA ALA A 180 4.69 1.58 6.51
C ALA A 180 3.38 1.67 5.70
N CYS A 181 2.37 0.90 6.15
CA CYS A 181 1.04 0.85 5.57
C CYS A 181 0.01 0.93 6.70
N ILE A 182 -0.86 1.95 6.67
CA ILE A 182 -1.93 2.13 7.63
C ILE A 182 -3.23 1.64 7.01
N VAL A 183 -3.97 0.83 7.76
CA VAL A 183 -5.26 0.27 7.32
C VAL A 183 -6.31 0.45 8.40
N ASN A 184 -7.56 0.66 7.98
CA ASN A 184 -8.67 0.75 8.91
C ASN A 184 -9.27 -0.62 9.24
N ALA A 185 -10.24 -0.63 10.17
CA ALA A 185 -10.97 -1.83 10.58
C ALA A 185 -11.74 -2.53 9.44
N LYS A 186 -12.01 -1.84 8.32
CA LYS A 186 -12.67 -2.38 7.12
C LYS A 186 -11.65 -2.89 6.07
N ASN A 187 -10.38 -3.04 6.44
CA ASN A 187 -9.31 -3.50 5.56
C ASN A 187 -9.08 -2.58 4.34
N ARG A 188 -9.35 -1.28 4.50
CA ARG A 188 -9.03 -0.27 3.48
C ARG A 188 -7.71 0.41 3.82
N VAL A 189 -6.86 0.56 2.81
CA VAL A 189 -5.60 1.30 2.92
C VAL A 189 -5.92 2.79 3.12
N ILE A 190 -5.38 3.36 4.19
CA ILE A 190 -5.55 4.78 4.54
C ILE A 190 -4.34 5.58 4.09
N ALA A 191 -3.13 5.08 4.30
CA ALA A 191 -1.92 5.77 3.85
C ALA A 191 -0.75 4.81 3.78
N LEU A 192 0.21 5.16 2.93
CA LEU A 192 1.52 4.54 2.84
C LEU A 192 2.59 5.58 3.18
N GLY A 193 3.71 5.13 3.74
CA GLY A 193 4.84 5.97 4.05
C GLY A 193 6.15 5.21 3.90
N TYR A 194 7.20 5.92 3.50
CA TYR A 194 8.58 5.44 3.52
C TYR A 194 9.45 6.49 4.17
N ASN A 195 10.63 6.11 4.68
CA ASN A 195 11.55 7.08 5.25
C ASN A 195 12.27 7.91 4.17
N GLY A 196 12.35 9.21 4.39
CA GLY A 196 12.95 10.18 3.48
C GLY A 196 13.00 11.57 4.08
N PHE A 197 13.52 12.55 3.34
CA PHE A 197 13.46 13.94 3.77
C PHE A 197 12.02 14.50 3.69
N PRO A 198 11.73 15.62 4.40
CA PRO A 198 10.43 16.27 4.36
C PRO A 198 10.04 16.68 2.94
N ASP A 199 8.74 16.60 2.64
CA ASP A 199 8.19 17.02 1.36
C ASP A 199 8.58 18.47 1.03
N GLY A 200 8.93 18.72 -0.23
CA GLY A 200 9.32 20.04 -0.74
C GLY A 200 10.82 20.38 -0.62
N LEU A 201 11.62 19.54 0.05
CA LEU A 201 13.07 19.69 0.08
C LEU A 201 13.73 18.80 -0.99
N SER A 202 14.79 19.32 -1.64
CA SER A 202 15.57 18.52 -2.58
C SER A 202 16.47 17.52 -1.82
N ASP A 203 16.66 16.34 -2.38
CA ASP A 203 17.54 15.32 -1.78
C ASP A 203 19.02 15.68 -1.91
N GLU A 204 19.34 16.70 -2.72
CA GLU A 204 20.67 17.21 -2.99
C GLU A 204 21.04 18.31 -1.97
N ASP A 205 20.04 18.93 -1.32
CA ASP A 205 20.23 19.99 -0.33
C ASP A 205 20.62 19.46 1.06
N LEU A 206 20.37 18.17 1.34
CA LEU A 206 20.51 17.59 2.68
C LEU A 206 21.46 16.39 2.72
N PRO A 207 22.19 16.19 3.83
CA PRO A 207 23.21 15.15 3.92
C PRO A 207 22.58 13.77 4.11
N TRP A 208 23.05 12.78 3.34
CA TRP A 208 22.67 11.36 3.50
C TRP A 208 23.59 10.56 4.45
N THR A 209 24.61 11.24 4.97
CA THR A 209 25.66 10.71 5.86
C THR A 209 25.17 10.45 7.28
N LYS A 210 25.93 9.61 8.01
CA LYS A 210 25.79 9.38 9.45
C LYS A 210 27.15 9.45 10.13
N PHE A 211 27.15 9.75 11.43
CA PHE A 211 28.32 9.77 12.31
C PHE A 211 29.40 10.78 11.91
N GLN A 212 29.00 11.92 11.35
CA GLN A 212 29.87 13.08 11.15
C GLN A 212 30.03 13.85 12.46
N GLU A 213 31.19 14.50 12.64
CA GLU A 213 31.49 15.32 13.82
C GLU A 213 30.49 16.46 13.98
N ASP A 214 30.16 17.16 12.90
CA ASP A 214 29.08 18.13 12.86
C ASP A 214 27.72 17.38 12.84
N PRO A 215 26.88 17.54 13.88
CA PRO A 215 25.55 16.96 13.90
C PRO A 215 24.70 17.33 12.68
N LEU A 216 24.85 18.55 12.14
CA LEU A 216 24.08 19.01 10.99
C LEU A 216 24.43 18.31 9.69
N GLN A 217 25.56 17.60 9.64
CA GLN A 217 25.95 16.73 8.53
C GLN A 217 25.42 15.29 8.68
N ASN A 218 24.53 15.05 9.64
CA ASN A 218 23.92 13.75 9.87
C ASN A 218 22.44 13.73 9.46
N LYS A 219 22.08 12.80 8.58
CA LYS A 219 20.72 12.70 8.05
C LYS A 219 19.62 12.49 9.10
N ASN A 220 19.98 11.91 10.25
CA ASN A 220 19.01 11.55 11.29
C ASN A 220 18.25 12.77 11.85
N HIS A 221 18.77 13.99 11.65
CA HIS A 221 18.07 15.22 12.05
C HIS A 221 17.00 15.68 11.05
N TYR A 222 17.04 15.18 9.82
CA TYR A 222 16.16 15.63 8.74
C TYR A 222 15.22 14.52 8.25
N VAL A 223 15.64 13.25 8.30
CA VAL A 223 14.82 12.14 7.81
C VAL A 223 13.58 11.94 8.68
N ILE A 224 12.42 11.99 8.03
CA ILE A 224 11.15 11.54 8.61
C ILE A 224 11.06 10.02 8.46
N HIS A 225 10.64 9.32 9.51
CA HIS A 225 10.48 7.87 9.48
C HIS A 225 9.22 7.44 8.74
N ALA A 226 9.19 6.19 8.28
CA ALA A 226 8.09 5.66 7.46
C ALA A 226 6.73 5.73 8.17
N GLU A 227 6.67 5.40 9.47
CA GLU A 227 5.43 5.43 10.26
C GLU A 227 4.91 6.85 10.42
N GLN A 228 5.81 7.83 10.64
CA GLN A 228 5.45 9.24 10.72
C GLN A 228 4.91 9.73 9.37
N ASN A 229 5.60 9.42 8.27
CA ASN A 229 5.14 9.79 6.93
C ASN A 229 3.78 9.16 6.60
N ALA A 230 3.54 7.90 6.96
CA ALA A 230 2.24 7.28 6.76
C ALA A 230 1.13 8.01 7.54
N ILE A 231 1.39 8.42 8.80
CA ILE A 231 0.43 9.18 9.61
C ILE A 231 0.18 10.57 9.01
N LEU A 232 1.22 11.25 8.52
CA LEU A 232 1.10 12.56 7.88
C LEU A 232 0.33 12.49 6.55
N ASN A 233 0.40 11.36 5.84
CA ASN A 233 -0.24 11.16 4.53
C ASN A 233 -1.70 10.67 4.60
N LYS A 234 -2.32 10.62 5.78
CA LYS A 234 -3.65 10.01 6.02
C LYS A 234 -4.87 10.68 5.36
N ASN A 235 -4.70 11.67 4.50
CA ASN A 235 -5.79 12.33 3.76
C ASN A 235 -7.02 12.71 4.62
N GLN A 236 -6.80 13.43 5.72
CA GLN A 236 -7.83 13.86 6.68
C GLN A 236 -8.61 12.75 7.41
N MET A 237 -8.27 11.47 7.19
CA MET A 237 -8.95 10.35 7.86
C MET A 237 -8.63 10.30 9.35
N ASN A 238 -9.57 9.78 10.14
CA ASN A 238 -9.32 9.38 11.52
C ASN A 238 -8.54 8.06 11.54
N LEU A 239 -7.50 7.96 12.38
CA LEU A 239 -6.70 6.75 12.55
C LEU A 239 -7.08 5.94 13.79
N ASP A 240 -8.13 6.34 14.51
CA ASP A 240 -8.66 5.56 15.62
C ASP A 240 -9.04 4.15 15.15
N GLN A 241 -8.67 3.15 15.97
CA GLN A 241 -8.85 1.73 15.69
C GLN A 241 -8.13 1.22 14.42
N CYS A 242 -7.27 2.02 13.79
CA CYS A 242 -6.47 1.56 12.65
C CYS A 242 -5.33 0.66 13.12
N ARG A 243 -4.79 -0.09 12.16
CA ARG A 243 -3.59 -0.91 12.30
C ARG A 243 -2.50 -0.34 11.39
N ILE A 244 -1.25 -0.44 11.81
CA ILE A 244 -0.09 -0.08 11.01
C ILE A 244 0.81 -1.30 10.80
N TYR A 245 1.12 -1.59 9.55
CA TYR A 245 2.12 -2.57 9.14
C TYR A 245 3.40 -1.80 8.85
N THR A 246 4.53 -2.18 9.42
CA THR A 246 5.83 -1.54 9.18
C THR A 246 6.92 -2.58 8.96
N THR A 247 7.88 -2.28 8.08
CA THR A 247 8.97 -3.23 7.80
C THR A 247 10.02 -3.30 8.92
N LEU A 248 9.94 -2.39 9.89
CA LEU A 248 10.81 -2.36 11.08
C LEU A 248 10.00 -1.94 12.29
N PHE A 249 10.22 -2.56 13.45
CA PHE A 249 9.55 -2.14 14.69
C PHE A 249 9.77 -0.64 14.95
N PRO A 250 8.74 0.13 15.34
CA PRO A 250 8.87 1.59 15.49
C PRO A 250 9.79 1.98 16.64
N CYS A 251 10.59 3.04 16.43
CA CYS A 251 11.36 3.67 17.50
C CYS A 251 10.45 4.44 18.48
N ASN A 252 11.01 4.98 19.58
CA ASN A 252 10.24 5.72 20.57
C ASN A 252 9.54 6.96 19.98
N GLU A 253 10.16 7.66 19.03
CA GLU A 253 9.52 8.81 18.39
C GLU A 253 8.31 8.37 17.57
N CYS A 254 8.46 7.37 16.69
CA CYS A 254 7.33 6.82 15.93
C CYS A 254 6.22 6.30 16.84
N ALA A 255 6.55 5.61 17.94
CA ALA A 255 5.58 5.11 18.89
C ALA A 255 4.72 6.23 19.51
N ARG A 256 5.30 7.40 19.81
CA ARG A 256 4.53 8.56 20.27
C ARG A 256 3.49 8.99 19.23
N TYR A 257 3.88 9.09 17.95
CA TYR A 257 2.94 9.43 16.88
C TYR A 257 1.85 8.38 16.70
N ILE A 258 2.21 7.09 16.73
CA ILE A 258 1.26 5.98 16.63
C ILE A 258 0.22 6.08 17.75
N ILE A 259 0.66 6.21 19.01
CA ILE A 259 -0.23 6.32 20.18
C ILE A 259 -1.14 7.55 20.07
N GLN A 260 -0.57 8.73 19.80
CA GLN A 260 -1.32 9.97 19.73
C GLN A 260 -2.30 10.03 18.54
N SER A 261 -2.03 9.25 17.48
CA SER A 261 -2.92 9.14 16.32
C SER A 261 -4.13 8.23 16.56
N GLY A 262 -4.12 7.42 17.62
CA GLY A 262 -5.21 6.50 17.95
C GLY A 262 -5.09 5.10 17.33
N ILE A 263 -4.02 4.80 16.60
CA ILE A 263 -3.72 3.46 16.07
C ILE A 263 -3.62 2.46 17.23
N LYS A 264 -4.28 1.30 17.08
CA LYS A 264 -4.39 0.29 18.16
C LYS A 264 -3.56 -0.96 17.95
N GLU A 265 -3.03 -1.17 16.75
CA GLU A 265 -2.24 -2.35 16.43
C GLU A 265 -1.05 -2.00 15.54
N VAL A 266 0.12 -2.53 15.88
CA VAL A 266 1.37 -2.42 15.14
C VAL A 266 1.81 -3.82 14.76
N ILE A 267 1.86 -4.11 13.47
CA ILE A 267 2.41 -5.34 12.91
C ILE A 267 3.75 -4.99 12.29
N TYR A 268 4.83 -5.69 12.65
CA TYR A 268 6.16 -5.36 12.17
C TYR A 268 6.91 -6.55 11.61
N LEU A 269 7.62 -6.36 10.49
CA LEU A 269 8.37 -7.42 9.84
C LEU A 269 9.66 -7.80 10.57
N ASN A 270 10.26 -6.85 11.29
CA ASN A 270 11.60 -7.06 11.83
C ASN A 270 11.88 -6.31 13.14
N ALA A 271 12.51 -7.01 14.09
CA ALA A 271 12.89 -6.53 15.41
C ALA A 271 14.40 -6.27 15.62
N LYS A 272 15.24 -6.23 14.57
CA LYS A 272 16.74 -6.18 14.59
C LYS A 272 17.37 -5.02 15.40
N SER A 273 16.60 -4.24 16.14
CA SER A 273 17.10 -3.12 16.96
C SER A 273 16.50 -3.04 18.37
N PHE A 274 15.87 -4.10 18.89
CA PHE A 274 15.34 -4.11 20.26
C PHE A 274 16.38 -3.79 21.34
N GLU A 275 17.65 -4.10 21.11
CA GLU A 275 18.74 -3.84 22.05
C GLU A 275 19.01 -2.35 22.28
N LYS A 276 18.58 -1.47 21.35
CA LYS A 276 18.73 -0.02 21.53
C LYS A 276 17.64 0.51 22.45
N THR A 277 18.03 1.39 23.38
CA THR A 277 17.15 2.04 24.36
C THR A 277 15.90 2.66 23.74
N SER A 278 16.01 3.21 22.51
CA SER A 278 14.88 3.79 21.77
C SER A 278 13.76 2.78 21.50
N TYR A 279 14.08 1.53 21.16
CA TYR A 279 13.08 0.52 20.86
C TYR A 279 12.56 -0.16 22.13
N ALA A 280 13.40 -0.31 23.16
CA ALA A 280 12.95 -0.72 24.47
C ALA A 280 11.91 0.27 25.06
N ALA A 281 12.17 1.58 24.97
CA ALA A 281 11.23 2.62 25.36
C ALA A 281 9.95 2.58 24.52
N SER A 282 10.06 2.36 23.20
CA SER A 282 8.91 2.15 22.31
C SER A 282 8.00 1.01 22.78
N LYS A 283 8.58 -0.17 23.08
CA LYS A 283 7.84 -1.33 23.59
C LYS A 283 7.11 -1.01 24.89
N ILE A 284 7.77 -0.34 25.84
CA ILE A 284 7.15 0.08 27.11
C ILE A 284 5.96 1.01 26.85
N MET A 285 6.11 2.02 25.98
CA MET A 285 5.05 2.97 25.66
C MET A 285 3.86 2.31 24.98
N LEU A 286 4.08 1.49 23.95
CA LEU A 286 3.02 0.79 23.22
C LEU A 286 2.24 -0.14 24.15
N THR A 287 2.93 -0.92 25.00
CA THR A 287 2.28 -1.78 25.99
C THR A 287 1.46 -0.98 27.00
N LYS A 288 2.00 0.10 27.57
CA LYS A 288 1.27 0.94 28.55
C LYS A 288 0.08 1.67 27.93
N ALA A 289 0.18 2.06 26.66
CA ALA A 289 -0.90 2.66 25.89
C ALA A 289 -1.95 1.65 25.40
N LYS A 290 -1.77 0.35 25.71
CA LYS A 290 -2.63 -0.75 25.23
C LYS A 290 -2.72 -0.81 23.70
N THR A 291 -1.63 -0.45 23.03
CA THR A 291 -1.45 -0.64 21.59
C THR A 291 -0.81 -2.01 21.39
N LEU A 292 -1.50 -2.92 20.72
CA LEU A 292 -1.02 -4.27 20.46
C LEU A 292 0.15 -4.22 19.48
N SER A 293 1.23 -4.94 19.76
CA SER A 293 2.38 -5.05 18.85
C SER A 293 2.67 -6.52 18.57
N LYS A 294 2.65 -6.91 17.29
CA LYS A 294 2.87 -8.30 16.84
C LYS A 294 4.07 -8.39 15.91
N ASP A 295 4.95 -9.36 16.18
CA ASP A 295 5.98 -9.72 15.21
C ASP A 295 5.33 -10.48 14.05
N TRP A 296 5.75 -10.18 12.82
CA TRP A 296 5.30 -10.89 11.63
C TRP A 296 5.54 -12.40 11.72
N GLU A 297 6.67 -12.82 12.30
CA GLU A 297 7.00 -14.24 12.45
C GLU A 297 6.04 -14.95 13.43
N GLU A 298 5.44 -14.25 14.38
CA GLU A 298 4.46 -14.81 15.34
C GLU A 298 3.07 -14.99 14.70
N ILE A 299 2.77 -14.33 13.58
CA ILE A 299 1.46 -14.44 12.91
C ILE A 299 1.40 -15.70 12.03
N TYR A 300 2.53 -16.15 11.50
CA TYR A 300 2.61 -17.22 10.49
C TYR A 300 3.38 -18.47 10.94
N ASN A 301 3.85 -18.53 12.18
CA ASN A 301 4.39 -19.73 12.83
C ASN A 301 3.47 -20.19 13.95
#